data_AF-A0A6C0B2G0-F1
#
_entry.id   AF-A0A6C0B2G0-F1
#
_cell.length_a   1.000
_cell.length_b   1.000
_cell.length_c   1.000
_cell.angle_alpha   90.00
_cell.angle_beta   90.00
_cell.angle_gamma   90.00
#
_symmetry.space_group_name_H-M   'P 1'
#
loop_
_entity.id
_entity.type
_entity.pdbx_description
1 polymer ?
#
loop_
_entity_poly.entity_id
_entity_poly.type
_entity_poly.pdbx_seq_one_letter_code
_entity_poly.pdbx_strand_id
1 'polypeptide(L)'
;MRGSLILLIAIQTNALSNRLLPTKLCKDCKHFIAHKKECALFGDTDLIYGKHDYNYANTARKNEDKCGEKALYFEENTNKIVTVPYYFILNAATYWPFMPVALLLVLYAGAFYKLTHPTN
;
A
#
# COMPACT_ATOMS: atom_id res chain seq x y z
N MET A 1 44.46 -31.55 -1.59
CA MET A 1 43.54 -30.51 -1.06
C MET A 1 43.18 -29.46 -2.14
N ARG A 2 42.67 -29.87 -3.31
CA ARG A 2 42.26 -28.91 -4.38
C ARG A 2 40.79 -29.07 -4.80
N GLY A 3 40.16 -30.22 -4.53
CA GLY A 3 38.74 -30.47 -4.84
C GLY A 3 37.75 -29.69 -3.97
N SER A 4 38.07 -29.42 -2.69
CA SER A 4 37.15 -28.71 -1.78
C SER A 4 36.95 -27.23 -2.10
N LEU A 5 37.94 -26.56 -2.72
CA LEU A 5 37.83 -25.14 -3.03
C LEU A 5 36.88 -24.88 -4.21
N ILE A 6 36.87 -25.79 -5.20
CA ILE A 6 36.01 -25.70 -6.39
C ILE A 6 34.54 -25.92 -6.01
N LEU A 7 34.28 -26.83 -5.07
CA LEU A 7 32.92 -27.09 -4.57
C LEU A 7 32.34 -25.88 -3.82
N LEU A 8 33.16 -25.17 -3.02
CA LEU A 8 32.74 -23.97 -2.30
C LEU A 8 32.41 -22.80 -3.24
N ILE A 9 33.14 -22.65 -4.35
CA ILE A 9 32.88 -21.60 -5.35
C ILE A 9 31.55 -21.87 -6.07
N ALA A 10 31.26 -23.13 -6.40
CA ALA A 10 30.01 -23.51 -7.07
C ALA A 10 28.76 -23.33 -6.18
N ILE A 11 28.90 -23.40 -4.85
CA ILE A 11 27.77 -23.19 -3.93
C ILE A 11 27.43 -21.69 -3.81
N GLN A 12 28.42 -20.79 -3.88
CA GLN A 12 28.19 -19.34 -3.75
C GLN A 12 27.50 -18.72 -4.97
N THR A 13 27.76 -19.22 -6.18
CA THR A 13 27.18 -18.67 -7.41
C THR A 13 25.68 -18.91 -7.51
N ASN A 14 25.19 -20.06 -7.03
CA ASN A 14 23.76 -20.41 -7.05
C ASN A 14 22.92 -19.56 -6.07
N ALA A 15 23.48 -19.22 -4.90
CA ALA A 15 22.78 -18.40 -3.91
C ALA A 15 22.66 -16.92 -4.33
N LEU A 16 23.62 -16.41 -5.11
CA LEU A 16 23.60 -15.03 -5.60
C LEU A 16 22.57 -14.84 -6.73
N SER A 17 22.46 -15.82 -7.65
CA SER A 17 21.58 -15.74 -8.83
C SER A 17 20.10 -15.49 -8.49
N ASN A 18 19.58 -16.12 -7.43
CA ASN A 18 18.20 -15.92 -6.98
C ASN A 18 17.92 -14.55 -6.32
N ARG A 19 18.95 -13.79 -5.94
CA ARG A 19 18.79 -12.45 -5.32
C ARG A 19 18.79 -11.30 -6.30
N LEU A 20 19.24 -11.51 -7.55
CA LEU A 20 19.40 -10.44 -8.54
C LEU A 20 18.15 -10.15 -9.38
N LEU A 21 17.10 -10.98 -9.32
CA LEU A 21 15.83 -10.65 -9.95
C LEU A 21 15.07 -9.70 -9.02
N PRO A 22 14.85 -8.43 -9.41
CA PRO A 22 14.07 -7.51 -8.61
C PRO A 22 12.68 -8.11 -8.40
N THR A 23 12.35 -8.42 -7.15
CA THR A 23 11.06 -8.99 -6.81
C THR A 23 10.01 -7.92 -7.06
N LYS A 24 9.19 -8.11 -8.09
CA LYS A 24 8.07 -7.21 -8.44
C LYS A 24 7.21 -6.99 -7.20
N LEU A 25 7.12 -5.77 -6.68
CA LEU A 25 6.39 -5.50 -5.44
C LEU A 25 4.93 -5.20 -5.76
N CYS A 26 3.99 -5.77 -5.00
CA CYS A 26 2.56 -5.53 -5.23
C CYS A 26 2.19 -4.04 -5.22
N LYS A 27 2.88 -3.23 -4.39
CA LYS A 27 2.68 -1.78 -4.35
C LYS A 27 2.93 -1.08 -5.70
N ASP A 28 3.72 -1.69 -6.58
CA ASP A 28 4.09 -1.17 -7.90
C ASP A 28 3.17 -1.68 -9.01
N CYS A 29 2.21 -2.56 -8.67
CA CYS A 29 1.23 -3.10 -9.59
C CYS A 29 0.07 -2.12 -9.81
N LYS A 30 -0.41 -2.01 -11.05
CA LYS A 30 -1.59 -1.20 -11.42
C LYS A 30 -2.88 -1.68 -10.75
N HIS A 31 -2.99 -2.98 -10.48
CA HIS A 31 -4.17 -3.57 -9.84
C HIS A 31 -4.16 -3.49 -8.30
N PHE A 32 -3.13 -2.89 -7.69
CA PHE A 32 -3.04 -2.80 -6.24
C PHE A 32 -3.79 -1.58 -5.70
N ILE A 33 -4.71 -1.82 -4.77
CA ILE A 33 -5.49 -0.79 -4.10
C ILE A 33 -4.81 -0.48 -2.75
N ALA A 34 -4.03 0.61 -2.71
CA ALA A 34 -3.18 0.94 -1.56
C ALA A 34 -3.95 1.12 -0.23
N HIS A 35 -5.13 1.77 -0.27
CA HIS A 35 -5.90 2.06 0.94
C HIS A 35 -6.55 0.81 1.57
N LYS A 36 -6.82 -0.24 0.77
CA LYS A 36 -7.40 -1.50 1.25
C LYS A 36 -6.39 -2.64 1.37
N LYS A 37 -5.18 -2.46 0.83
CA LYS A 37 -4.14 -3.52 0.70
C LYS A 37 -4.63 -4.71 -0.13
N GLU A 38 -5.55 -4.47 -1.06
CA GLU A 38 -6.23 -5.48 -1.88
C GLU A 38 -5.69 -5.47 -3.32
N CYS A 39 -5.89 -6.60 -4.01
CA CYS A 39 -5.66 -6.75 -5.44
C CYS A 39 -7.00 -6.74 -6.18
N ALA A 40 -7.21 -5.75 -7.05
CA ALA A 40 -8.45 -5.54 -7.79
C ALA A 40 -8.72 -6.62 -8.85
N LEU A 41 -7.70 -7.40 -9.25
CA LEU A 41 -7.79 -8.34 -10.37
C LEU A 41 -8.60 -9.59 -10.02
N PHE A 42 -8.51 -10.06 -8.77
CA PHE A 42 -9.11 -11.32 -8.31
C PHE A 42 -10.35 -11.05 -7.45
N GLY A 43 -11.22 -10.14 -7.89
CA GLY A 43 -12.48 -9.86 -7.22
C GLY A 43 -13.45 -11.03 -7.39
N ASP A 44 -13.46 -11.96 -6.44
CA ASP A 44 -14.35 -13.12 -6.46
C ASP A 44 -15.76 -12.64 -6.05
N THR A 45 -16.81 -13.05 -6.77
CA THR A 45 -18.17 -12.58 -6.47
C THR A 45 -18.84 -13.53 -5.50
N ASP A 46 -19.29 -13.02 -4.36
CA ASP A 46 -20.14 -13.78 -3.46
C ASP A 46 -21.51 -13.98 -4.11
N LEU A 47 -21.84 -15.22 -4.47
CA LEU A 47 -23.07 -15.58 -5.18
C LEU A 47 -24.35 -15.34 -4.35
N ILE A 48 -24.23 -15.26 -3.02
CA ILE A 48 -25.38 -15.07 -2.12
C ILE A 48 -25.69 -13.58 -1.97
N TYR A 49 -24.65 -12.76 -1.79
CA TYR A 49 -24.81 -11.32 -1.52
C TYR A 49 -24.59 -10.42 -2.75
N GLY A 50 -24.10 -10.97 -3.86
CA GLY A 50 -23.78 -10.22 -5.08
C GLY A 50 -22.62 -9.23 -4.91
N LYS A 51 -21.83 -9.34 -3.84
CA LYS A 51 -20.71 -8.44 -3.54
C LYS A 51 -19.41 -9.05 -4.04
N HIS A 52 -18.55 -8.22 -4.64
CA HIS A 52 -17.18 -8.60 -4.99
C HIS A 52 -16.30 -8.56 -3.74
N ASP A 53 -15.71 -9.70 -3.39
CA ASP A 53 -14.65 -9.83 -2.39
C ASP A 53 -13.28 -9.78 -3.08
N TYR A 54 -12.44 -8.84 -2.67
CA TYR A 54 -11.14 -8.64 -3.27
C TYR A 54 -10.05 -9.25 -2.39
N ASN A 55 -9.20 -10.06 -3.02
CA ASN A 55 -8.13 -10.73 -2.30
C ASN A 55 -7.03 -9.75 -1.88
N TYR A 56 -6.53 -9.89 -0.65
CA TYR A 56 -5.35 -9.16 -0.19
C TYR A 56 -4.14 -9.42 -1.09
N ALA A 57 -3.34 -8.40 -1.34
CA ALA A 57 -2.20 -8.50 -2.25
C ALA A 57 -1.15 -9.54 -1.78
N ASN A 58 -0.94 -9.66 -0.48
CA ASN A 58 -0.04 -10.67 0.09
C ASN A 58 -0.60 -12.09 -0.12
N THR A 59 -1.91 -12.27 0.07
CA THR A 59 -2.59 -13.56 -0.15
C THR A 59 -2.57 -13.94 -1.62
N ALA A 60 -2.84 -13.00 -2.52
CA ALA A 60 -2.79 -13.21 -3.97
C ALA A 60 -1.39 -13.63 -4.45
N ARG A 61 -0.32 -13.13 -3.80
CA ARG A 61 1.06 -13.51 -4.10
C ARG A 61 1.43 -14.92 -3.61
N LYS A 62 0.81 -15.40 -2.54
CA LYS A 62 1.04 -16.75 -2.00
C LYS A 62 0.20 -17.83 -2.70
N ASN A 63 -0.79 -17.43 -3.49
CA ASN A 63 -1.67 -18.34 -4.19
C ASN A 63 -1.25 -18.44 -5.66
N GLU A 64 -0.86 -19.64 -6.09
CA GLU A 64 -0.42 -19.95 -7.46
C GLU A 64 -1.55 -19.78 -8.50
N ASP A 65 -2.82 -19.96 -8.12
CA ASP A 65 -3.98 -19.71 -8.99
C ASP A 65 -4.26 -18.20 -9.19
N LYS A 66 -3.57 -17.35 -8.41
CA LYS A 66 -3.67 -15.89 -8.46
C LYS A 66 -2.35 -15.31 -8.97
N CYS A 67 -1.73 -14.38 -8.25
CA CYS A 67 -0.46 -13.78 -8.70
C CYS A 67 0.72 -14.75 -8.63
N GLY A 68 0.71 -15.73 -7.72
CA GLY A 68 1.82 -16.62 -7.45
C GLY A 68 3.10 -15.90 -6.99
N GLU A 69 4.11 -16.65 -6.56
CA GLU A 69 5.35 -16.04 -6.04
C GLU A 69 6.10 -15.23 -7.11
N LYS A 70 5.95 -15.63 -8.38
CA LYS A 70 6.55 -15.00 -9.56
C LYS A 70 5.79 -13.77 -10.06
N ALA A 71 4.64 -13.44 -9.46
CA ALA A 71 3.79 -12.31 -9.85
C ALA A 71 3.42 -12.35 -11.35
N LEU A 72 2.75 -13.44 -11.75
CA LEU A 72 2.35 -13.75 -13.14
C LEU A 72 1.53 -12.62 -13.78
N TYR A 73 0.59 -12.04 -13.03
CA TYR A 73 -0.32 -10.99 -13.48
C TYR A 73 0.15 -9.58 -13.08
N PHE A 74 1.45 -9.37 -12.92
CA PHE A 74 1.99 -8.06 -12.57
C PHE A 74 2.01 -7.12 -13.77
N GLU A 75 1.22 -6.04 -13.68
CA GLU A 75 1.28 -4.90 -14.59
C GLU A 75 1.89 -3.70 -13.87
N GLU A 76 2.95 -3.11 -14.43
CA GLU A 76 3.60 -1.94 -13.86
C GLU A 76 2.67 -0.71 -13.89
N ASN A 77 2.57 -0.02 -12.76
CA ASN A 77 1.79 1.21 -12.66
C ASN A 77 2.62 2.43 -13.10
N THR A 78 2.50 2.82 -14.36
CA THR A 78 3.15 4.02 -14.93
C THR A 78 2.61 5.34 -14.38
N ASN A 79 1.40 5.35 -13.79
CA ASN A 79 0.70 6.56 -13.33
C ASN A 79 0.74 6.75 -11.79
N LYS A 80 1.77 6.21 -11.13
CA LYS A 80 1.95 6.36 -9.67
C LYS A 80 2.01 7.81 -9.19
N ILE A 81 2.58 8.69 -10.00
CA ILE A 81 2.74 10.12 -9.69
C ILE A 81 1.37 10.79 -9.48
N VAL A 82 0.33 10.30 -10.16
CA VAL A 82 -1.03 10.87 -10.09
C VAL A 82 -1.88 10.17 -9.03
N THR A 83 -1.71 8.86 -8.86
CA THR A 83 -2.56 8.07 -7.96
C THR A 83 -2.28 8.29 -6.48
N VAL A 84 -1.02 8.53 -6.08
CA VAL A 84 -0.66 8.82 -4.69
C VAL A 84 -1.32 10.10 -4.15
N PRO A 85 -1.20 11.27 -4.81
CA PRO A 85 -1.87 12.48 -4.34
C PRO A 85 -3.40 12.39 -4.41
N TYR A 86 -3.95 11.65 -5.38
CA TYR A 86 -5.41 11.44 -5.50
C TYR A 86 -6.01 10.80 -4.24
N TYR A 87 -5.43 9.71 -3.73
CA TYR A 87 -5.94 9.05 -2.52
C TYR A 87 -5.66 9.86 -1.24
N PHE A 88 -4.58 10.65 -1.22
CA PHE A 88 -4.32 11.57 -0.11
C PHE A 88 -5.40 12.65 0.00
N ILE A 89 -5.80 13.24 -1.12
CA ILE A 89 -6.86 14.26 -1.18
C ILE A 89 -8.23 13.65 -0.86
N LEU A 90 -8.53 12.45 -1.38
CA LEU A 90 -9.81 11.78 -1.10
C LEU A 90 -10.01 11.52 0.40
N ASN A 91 -8.95 11.11 1.10
CA ASN A 91 -9.02 10.86 2.54
C ASN A 91 -9.03 12.17 3.36
N ALA A 92 -8.35 13.21 2.87
CA ALA A 92 -8.37 14.54 3.49
C ALA A 92 -9.74 15.22 3.33
N ALA A 93 -10.44 15.01 2.20
CA ALA A 93 -11.77 15.57 1.94
C ALA A 93 -12.82 15.12 2.97
N THR A 94 -12.70 13.91 3.52
CA THR A 94 -13.55 13.40 4.61
C THR A 94 -13.45 14.25 5.88
N TYR A 95 -12.28 14.83 6.17
CA TYR A 95 -12.01 15.64 7.37
C TYR A 95 -11.96 17.14 7.10
N TRP A 96 -11.82 17.54 5.84
CA TRP A 96 -11.78 18.92 5.37
C TRP A 96 -12.90 19.82 5.90
N PRO A 97 -14.18 19.40 5.98
CA PRO A 97 -15.23 20.30 6.48
C PRO A 97 -15.14 20.56 7.98
N PHE A 98 -14.46 19.70 8.75
CA PHE A 98 -14.36 19.84 10.22
C PHE A 98 -13.16 20.69 10.66
N MET A 99 -12.11 20.76 9.85
CA MET A 99 -10.88 21.52 10.17
C MET A 99 -11.13 23.03 10.37
N PRO A 100 -11.89 23.74 9.51
CA PRO A 100 -12.20 25.16 9.73
C PRO A 100 -13.05 25.39 10.99
N VAL A 101 -13.98 24.47 11.27
CA VAL A 101 -14.86 24.54 12.45
C VAL A 101 -14.07 24.36 13.74
N ALA A 102 -13.15 23.39 13.77
CA ALA A 102 -12.26 23.17 14.91
C ALA A 102 -11.34 24.37 15.17
N LEU A 103 -10.79 24.98 14.12
CA LEU A 103 -9.96 26.18 14.24
C LEU A 103 -10.77 27.36 14.80
N LEU A 104 -11.98 27.59 14.29
CA LEU A 104 -12.87 28.65 14.78
C LEU A 104 -13.24 28.43 16.26
N LEU A 105 -13.48 27.19 16.67
CA LEU A 105 -13.74 26.85 18.08
C LEU A 105 -12.55 27.17 18.99
N VAL A 106 -11.33 26.84 18.57
CA VAL A 106 -10.11 27.15 19.34
C VAL A 106 -9.90 28.66 19.44
N LEU A 107 -10.09 29.40 18.35
CA LEU A 107 -9.99 30.86 18.34
C LEU A 107 -11.06 31.50 19.23
N TYR A 108 -12.30 31.01 19.17
CA TYR A 108 -13.40 31.48 20.02
C TYR A 108 -13.13 31.21 21.50
N ALA A 109 -12.70 30.00 21.85
CA ALA A 109 -12.36 29.64 23.22
C ALA A 109 -11.20 30.48 23.77
N GLY A 110 -10.16 30.72 22.96
CA GLY A 110 -9.04 31.59 23.32
C GLY A 110 -9.47 33.05 23.54
N ALA A 111 -10.32 33.57 22.67
CA ALA A 111 -10.88 34.92 22.81
C ALA A 111 -11.75 35.04 24.07
N PHE A 112 -12.63 34.07 24.33
CA PHE A 112 -13.50 34.02 25.50
C PHE A 112 -12.70 33.89 26.81
N TYR A 113 -11.66 33.06 26.82
CA TYR A 113 -10.75 32.94 27.96
C TYR A 113 -10.07 34.27 28.29
N LYS A 114 -9.57 34.98 27.27
CA LYS A 114 -8.91 36.28 27.44
C LYS A 114 -9.88 37.38 27.91
N LEU A 115 -11.15 37.31 27.51
CA LEU A 115 -12.22 38.20 27.97
C LEU A 115 -12.59 37.97 29.44
N THR A 116 -12.61 36.70 29.87
CA THR A 116 -13.00 36.32 31.25
C THR A 116 -11.84 36.41 32.25
N HIS A 117 -10.60 36.35 31.78
CA HIS A 117 -9.38 36.44 32.60
C HIS A 117 -8.46 37.56 32.08
N PRO A 118 -8.84 38.83 32.26
CA PRO A 118 -8.00 39.95 31.87
C PRO A 118 -6.72 39.94 32.72
N THR A 119 -5.57 39.76 32.09
CA THR A 119 -4.27 39.99 32.70
C THR A 119 -4.06 41.49 32.83
N ASN A 120 -4.14 42.02 34.06
CA ASN A 120 -3.69 43.37 34.39
C ASN A 120 -2.20 43.56 34.12
#